data_AF-A0A9W5VBQ9-F1
#
_entry.id   AF-A0A9W5VBQ9-F1
#
_cell.length_a   1.000
_cell.length_b   1.000
_cell.length_c   1.000
_cell.angle_alpha   90.00
_cell.angle_beta   90.00
_cell.angle_gamma   90.00
#
_symmetry.space_group_name_H-M   'P 1'
#
loop_
_entity.id
_entity.type
_entity.pdbx_description
1 polymer ?
#
loop_
_entity_poly.entity_id
_entity_poly.type
_entity_poly.pdbx_seq_one_letter_code
_entity_poly.pdbx_strand_id
1 'polypeptide(L)'
;MTKKNQDEITGKLQPKKKQNIRIYEFIEKKMSESGRELFKSCSTFNEFVATKDKKKKKRVKGNDCKNRFCPICAWRKAGKDAVKIATMMEAIKIEEKKEFLFLTLTTPNIKADMVKSEIDRFNKAFNKLF
;
A
#
# COMPACT_ATOMS: atom_id res chain seq x y z
N MET A 1 -23.35 22.53 -0.96
CA MET A 1 -23.73 21.10 -1.02
C MET A 1 -23.28 20.42 0.26
N THR A 2 -24.19 19.76 0.98
CA THR A 2 -23.88 19.06 2.24
C THR A 2 -23.02 17.81 1.96
N LYS A 3 -21.85 17.68 2.59
CA LYS A 3 -20.99 16.48 2.48
C LYS A 3 -21.76 15.25 2.95
N LYS A 4 -21.95 14.26 2.08
CA LYS A 4 -22.54 12.96 2.43
C LYS A 4 -21.43 12.03 2.91
N ASN A 5 -21.76 11.09 3.79
CA ASN A 5 -20.81 10.05 4.25
C ASN A 5 -20.24 9.22 3.08
N GLN A 6 -20.92 9.18 1.93
CA GLN A 6 -20.45 8.48 0.72
C GLN A 6 -19.28 9.21 0.04
N ASP A 7 -19.18 10.52 0.19
CA ASP A 7 -18.19 11.36 -0.50
C ASP A 7 -16.77 11.15 0.03
N GLU A 8 -16.62 10.62 1.25
CA GLU A 8 -15.32 10.34 1.86
C GLU A 8 -14.50 9.32 1.05
N ILE A 9 -15.16 8.27 0.54
CA ILE A 9 -14.49 7.26 -0.30
C ILE A 9 -14.03 7.90 -1.60
N THR A 10 -14.91 8.68 -2.23
CA THR A 10 -14.62 9.40 -3.47
C THR A 10 -13.44 10.35 -3.27
N GLY A 11 -13.41 11.09 -2.15
CA GLY A 11 -12.31 11.97 -1.78
C GLY A 11 -10.97 11.24 -1.57
N LYS A 12 -10.98 10.01 -1.04
CA LYS A 12 -9.76 9.20 -0.87
C LYS A 12 -9.27 8.57 -2.18
N LEU A 13 -10.18 8.23 -3.08
CA LEU A 13 -9.90 7.50 -4.32
C LEU A 13 -9.51 8.41 -5.49
N GLN A 14 -10.20 9.54 -5.67
CA GLN A 14 -9.97 10.51 -6.75
C GLN A 14 -8.50 10.94 -6.87
N PRO A 15 -7.79 11.34 -5.80
CA PRO A 15 -6.38 11.73 -5.90
C PRO A 15 -5.48 10.59 -6.37
N LYS A 16 -5.75 9.37 -5.88
CA LYS A 16 -4.98 8.17 -6.26
C LYS A 16 -5.24 7.78 -7.71
N LYS A 17 -6.45 8.04 -8.22
CA LYS A 17 -6.76 7.86 -9.64
C LYS A 17 -6.02 8.85 -10.52
N LYS A 18 -5.94 10.12 -10.13
CA LYS A 18 -5.10 11.12 -10.83
C LYS A 18 -3.63 10.69 -10.85
N GLN A 19 -3.10 10.20 -9.73
CA GLN A 19 -1.73 9.68 -9.66
C GLN A 19 -1.53 8.41 -10.49
N ASN A 20 -2.51 7.51 -10.53
CA ASN A 20 -2.50 6.33 -11.39
C ASN A 20 -2.35 6.72 -12.86
N ILE A 21 -3.06 7.73 -13.35
CA ILE A 21 -2.94 8.21 -14.73
C ILE A 21 -1.54 8.80 -14.99
N ARG A 22 -1.00 9.60 -14.07
CA ARG A 22 0.38 10.12 -14.19
C ARG A 22 1.42 9.00 -14.29
N ILE A 23 1.32 7.98 -13.44
CA ILE A 23 2.27 6.84 -13.46
C ILE A 23 2.16 6.06 -14.76
N TYR A 24 0.96 5.93 -15.31
CA TYR A 24 0.73 5.22 -16.57
C TYR A 24 1.60 5.77 -17.70
N GLU A 25 1.74 7.09 -17.82
CA GLU A 25 2.57 7.77 -18.83
C GLU A 25 4.04 7.32 -18.79
N PHE A 26 4.56 6.96 -17.61
CA PHE A 26 5.95 6.50 -17.45
C PHE A 26 6.14 5.02 -17.74
N ILE A 27 5.12 4.18 -17.51
CA ILE A 27 5.28 2.72 -17.51
C ILE A 27 4.56 2.02 -18.66
N GLU A 28 3.75 2.72 -19.47
CA GLU A 28 2.93 2.11 -20.52
C GLU A 28 3.73 1.26 -21.52
N LYS A 29 4.93 1.72 -21.89
CA LYS A 29 5.84 1.04 -22.83
C LYS A 29 6.45 -0.24 -22.25
N LYS A 30 6.35 -0.44 -20.94
CA LYS A 30 6.85 -1.61 -20.20
C LYS A 30 5.73 -2.60 -19.85
N MET A 31 4.51 -2.37 -20.34
CA MET A 31 3.33 -3.21 -20.05
C MET A 31 2.79 -3.84 -21.33
N SER A 32 2.18 -5.03 -21.21
CA SER A 32 1.38 -5.61 -22.27
C SER A 32 0.17 -4.73 -22.60
N GLU A 33 -0.45 -4.94 -23.77
CA GLU A 33 -1.68 -4.25 -24.15
C GLU A 33 -2.80 -4.45 -23.13
N SER A 34 -3.08 -5.70 -22.77
CA SER A 34 -4.03 -6.06 -21.72
C SER A 34 -3.68 -5.42 -20.37
N GLY A 35 -2.39 -5.36 -20.04
CA GLY A 35 -1.90 -4.70 -18.82
C GLY A 35 -2.24 -3.21 -18.83
N ARG A 36 -2.04 -2.52 -19.95
CA ARG A 36 -2.34 -1.09 -20.11
C ARG A 36 -3.82 -0.80 -19.89
N GLU A 37 -4.70 -1.61 -20.47
CA GLU A 37 -6.15 -1.48 -20.32
C GLU A 37 -6.59 -1.70 -18.88
N LEU A 38 -6.10 -2.75 -18.22
CA LEU A 38 -6.38 -3.01 -16.81
C LEU A 38 -5.89 -1.87 -15.91
N PHE A 39 -4.71 -1.31 -16.19
CA PHE A 39 -4.15 -0.22 -15.41
C PHE A 39 -4.97 1.08 -15.56
N LYS A 40 -5.34 1.42 -16.80
CA LYS A 40 -6.21 2.57 -17.12
C LYS A 40 -7.61 2.43 -16.52
N SER A 41 -8.20 1.25 -16.58
CA SER A 41 -9.53 0.99 -16.03
C SER A 41 -9.52 0.73 -14.52
N CYS A 42 -8.35 0.62 -13.88
CA CYS A 42 -8.26 0.28 -12.46
C CYS A 42 -9.13 1.19 -11.59
N SER A 43 -9.98 0.58 -10.77
CA SER A 43 -10.86 1.23 -9.81
C SER A 43 -11.90 2.19 -10.40
N THR A 44 -12.25 2.04 -11.67
CA THR A 44 -13.43 2.71 -12.24
C THR A 44 -14.74 2.12 -11.68
N PHE A 45 -14.73 0.84 -11.29
CA PHE A 45 -15.85 0.18 -10.62
C PHE A 45 -15.45 -0.29 -9.21
N ASN A 46 -16.26 0.07 -8.22
CA ASN A 46 -16.12 -0.40 -6.84
C ASN A 46 -17.50 -0.57 -6.20
N GLU A 47 -17.71 -1.73 -5.60
CA GLU A 47 -18.94 -2.08 -4.90
C GLU A 47 -18.67 -2.17 -3.40
N PHE A 48 -19.56 -1.57 -2.61
CA PHE A 48 -19.42 -1.49 -1.16
C PHE A 48 -20.71 -1.93 -0.47
N VAL A 49 -20.56 -2.73 0.59
CA VAL A 49 -21.60 -2.96 1.59
C VAL A 49 -21.40 -1.93 2.70
N ALA A 50 -22.48 -1.33 3.19
CA ALA A 50 -22.46 -0.29 4.21
C ALA A 50 -23.49 -0.56 5.31
N THR A 51 -23.22 -0.03 6.51
CA THR A 51 -24.21 0.03 7.59
C THR A 51 -25.37 0.96 7.23
N LYS A 52 -26.52 0.85 7.93
CA LYS A 52 -27.72 1.69 7.69
C LYS A 52 -27.40 3.19 7.76
N ASP A 53 -26.55 3.58 8.71
CA ASP A 53 -26.05 4.96 8.91
C ASP A 53 -24.94 5.37 7.91
N LYS A 54 -24.49 4.44 7.06
CA LYS A 54 -23.41 4.60 6.09
C LYS A 54 -22.09 5.06 6.70
N LYS A 55 -21.86 4.88 8.01
CA LYS A 55 -20.58 5.21 8.66
C LYS A 55 -19.51 4.17 8.34
N LYS A 56 -19.82 2.88 8.51
CA LYS A 56 -18.90 1.79 8.16
C LYS A 56 -19.22 1.25 6.78
N LYS A 57 -18.17 1.03 5.98
CA LYS A 57 -18.27 0.53 4.61
C LYS A 57 -17.16 -0.47 4.34
N LYS A 58 -17.50 -1.58 3.68
CA LYS A 58 -16.55 -2.61 3.24
C LYS A 58 -16.69 -2.78 1.73
N ARG A 59 -15.58 -2.66 1.02
CA ARG A 59 -15.54 -2.97 -0.41
C ARG A 59 -15.67 -4.48 -0.59
N VAL A 60 -16.63 -4.92 -1.40
CA VAL A 60 -16.86 -6.34 -1.70
C VAL A 60 -16.37 -6.72 -3.10
N LYS A 61 -16.45 -5.79 -4.07
CA LYS A 61 -16.03 -6.03 -5.46
C LYS A 61 -15.43 -4.78 -6.08
N GLY A 62 -14.67 -4.99 -7.15
CA GLY A 62 -14.24 -3.94 -8.07
C GLY A 62 -13.12 -4.39 -8.98
N ASN A 63 -12.73 -3.54 -9.92
CA ASN A 63 -11.73 -3.86 -10.93
C ASN A 63 -10.32 -3.40 -10.50
N ASP A 64 -9.50 -4.34 -10.04
CA ASP A 64 -8.14 -4.08 -9.58
C ASP A 64 -7.12 -4.57 -10.60
N CYS A 65 -6.24 -3.70 -11.09
CA CYS A 65 -5.17 -4.09 -12.02
C CYS A 65 -4.04 -4.92 -11.37
N LYS A 66 -3.94 -4.89 -10.03
CA LYS A 66 -2.92 -5.59 -9.21
C LYS A 66 -1.46 -5.26 -9.54
N ASN A 67 -1.21 -4.28 -10.42
CA ASN A 67 0.14 -3.82 -10.73
C ASN A 67 0.78 -3.12 -9.51
N ARG A 68 2.05 -3.45 -9.21
CA ARG A 68 2.81 -2.92 -8.06
C ARG A 68 2.92 -1.38 -8.08
N PHE A 69 2.97 -0.77 -9.25
CA PHE A 69 3.10 0.68 -9.42
C PHE A 69 1.75 1.42 -9.39
N CYS A 70 0.62 0.71 -9.35
CA CYS A 70 -0.68 1.36 -9.26
C CYS A 70 -0.90 1.91 -7.84
N PRO A 71 -1.03 3.24 -7.65
CA PRO A 71 -1.20 3.84 -6.32
C PRO A 71 -2.46 3.38 -5.61
N ILE A 72 -3.51 3.06 -6.37
CA ILE A 72 -4.77 2.58 -5.82
C ILE A 72 -4.60 1.16 -5.26
N CYS A 73 -4.01 0.25 -6.05
CA CYS A 73 -3.76 -1.12 -5.61
C CYS A 73 -2.75 -1.18 -4.47
N ALA A 74 -1.66 -0.42 -4.54
CA ALA A 74 -0.65 -0.32 -3.49
C ALA A 74 -1.25 0.18 -2.17
N TRP A 75 -2.05 1.26 -2.21
CA TRP A 75 -2.73 1.78 -1.03
C TRP A 75 -3.67 0.77 -0.38
N ARG A 76 -4.49 0.07 -1.19
CA ARG A 76 -5.40 -0.95 -0.66
C ARG A 76 -4.65 -2.15 -0.09
N LYS A 77 -3.56 -2.56 -0.74
CA LYS A 77 -2.71 -3.65 -0.24
C LYS A 77 -2.09 -3.26 1.11
N ALA A 78 -1.51 -2.06 1.21
CA ALA A 78 -0.95 -1.56 2.47
C ALA A 78 -1.97 -1.57 3.62
N GLY A 79 -3.21 -1.13 3.36
CA GLY A 79 -4.26 -1.18 4.39
C GLY A 79 -4.63 -2.61 4.83
N LYS A 80 -4.69 -3.57 3.90
CA LYS A 80 -4.93 -4.99 4.25
C LYS A 80 -3.76 -5.59 5.03
N ASP A 81 -2.54 -5.30 4.60
CA ASP A 81 -1.33 -5.83 5.23
C ASP A 81 -1.16 -5.25 6.64
N ALA A 82 -1.47 -3.96 6.85
CA ALA A 82 -1.48 -3.35 8.18
C ALA A 82 -2.42 -4.06 9.16
N VAL A 83 -3.64 -4.42 8.74
CA VAL A 83 -4.58 -5.16 9.60
C VAL A 83 -4.04 -6.55 9.91
N LYS A 84 -3.52 -7.28 8.92
CA LYS A 84 -2.92 -8.60 9.15
C LYS A 84 -1.77 -8.53 10.15
N ILE A 85 -0.86 -7.58 9.97
CA ILE A 85 0.29 -7.37 10.85
C ILE A 85 -0.18 -7.06 12.27
N ALA A 86 -1.12 -6.13 12.43
CA ALA A 86 -1.67 -5.79 13.75
C ALA A 86 -2.30 -7.00 14.44
N THR A 87 -3.06 -7.84 13.71
CA THR A 87 -3.64 -9.07 14.26
C THR A 87 -2.58 -10.07 14.68
N MET A 88 -1.53 -10.29 13.87
CA MET A 88 -0.43 -11.19 14.23
C MET A 88 0.37 -10.67 15.43
N MET A 89 0.63 -9.37 15.49
CA MET A 89 1.32 -8.75 16.63
C MET A 89 0.53 -8.93 17.93
N GLU A 90 -0.78 -8.71 17.91
CA GLU A 90 -1.62 -8.91 19.09
C GLU A 90 -1.61 -10.36 19.57
N ALA A 91 -1.71 -11.32 18.66
CA ALA A 91 -1.65 -12.75 18.99
C ALA A 91 -0.32 -13.13 19.66
N ILE A 92 0.82 -12.72 19.07
CA ILE A 92 2.16 -12.97 19.64
C ILE A 92 2.29 -12.32 21.02
N LYS A 93 1.77 -11.11 21.21
CA LYS A 93 1.84 -10.42 22.50
C LYS A 93 1.13 -11.22 23.60
N ILE A 94 -0.06 -11.77 23.30
CA ILE A 94 -0.86 -12.53 24.27
C ILE A 94 -0.28 -13.92 24.50
N GLU A 95 0.04 -14.66 23.44
CA GLU A 95 0.44 -16.07 23.50
C GLU A 95 1.89 -16.23 23.97
N GLU A 96 2.80 -15.41 23.46
CA GLU A 96 4.24 -15.52 23.72
C GLU A 96 4.71 -14.58 24.83
N LYS A 97 3.85 -13.68 25.32
CA LYS A 97 4.19 -12.62 26.30
C LYS A 97 5.38 -11.76 25.87
N LYS A 98 5.49 -11.50 24.56
CA LYS A 98 6.55 -10.69 23.95
C LYS A 98 6.05 -9.29 23.62
N GLU A 99 6.94 -8.31 23.74
CA GLU A 99 6.69 -6.94 23.28
C GLU A 99 7.48 -6.67 22.01
N PHE A 100 6.93 -5.82 21.14
CA PHE A 100 7.55 -5.47 19.86
C PHE A 100 8.39 -4.20 19.98
N LEU A 101 9.61 -4.25 19.45
CA LEU A 101 10.47 -3.08 19.27
C LEU A 101 10.39 -2.60 17.82
N PHE A 102 9.96 -1.35 17.61
CA PHE A 102 10.05 -0.71 16.31
C PHE A 102 11.39 0.02 16.19
N LEU A 103 12.29 -0.51 15.37
CA LEU A 103 13.63 0.02 15.17
C LEU A 103 13.78 0.57 13.74
N THR A 104 14.21 1.82 13.62
CA THR A 104 14.60 2.42 12.33
C THR A 104 16.10 2.60 12.30
N LEU A 105 16.79 1.86 11.43
CA LEU A 105 18.23 1.95 11.25
C LEU A 105 18.53 2.81 10.02
N THR A 106 19.27 3.90 10.19
CA THR A 106 19.59 4.86 9.12
C THR A 106 21.09 5.03 8.95
N THR A 107 21.50 5.38 7.72
CA THR A 107 22.88 5.73 7.37
C THR A 107 22.92 7.14 6.79
N PRO A 108 24.01 7.90 6.96
CA PRO A 108 24.22 9.13 6.19
C PRO A 108 24.10 8.89 4.68
N ASN A 109 23.81 9.95 3.94
CA ASN A 109 23.79 9.90 2.48
C ASN A 109 25.16 9.46 1.95
N ILE A 110 25.16 8.41 1.14
CA ILE A 110 26.36 7.84 0.51
C ILE A 110 26.33 8.06 -0.99
N LYS A 111 27.52 7.97 -1.62
CA LYS A 111 27.63 7.97 -3.08
C LYS A 111 27.06 6.67 -3.66
N ALA A 112 26.59 6.71 -4.91
CA ALA A 112 25.89 5.60 -5.56
C ALA A 112 26.75 4.33 -5.71
N ASP A 113 28.05 4.49 -5.95
CA ASP A 113 29.05 3.43 -6.02
C ASP A 113 29.26 2.71 -4.67
N MET A 114 29.00 3.39 -3.55
CA MET A 114 29.14 2.83 -2.20
C MET A 114 27.89 2.11 -1.69
N VAL A 115 26.78 2.11 -2.45
CA VAL A 115 25.49 1.55 -2.02
C VAL A 115 25.62 0.08 -1.65
N LYS A 116 26.33 -0.71 -2.45
CA LYS A 116 26.52 -2.13 -2.18
C LYS A 116 27.27 -2.37 -0.87
N SER A 117 28.42 -1.70 -0.69
CA SER A 117 29.23 -1.85 0.52
C SER A 117 28.49 -1.42 1.78
N GLU A 118 27.65 -0.39 1.69
CA GLU A 118 26.89 0.11 2.83
C GLU A 118 25.74 -0.84 3.21
N ILE A 119 25.05 -1.42 2.23
CA ILE A 119 24.06 -2.48 2.46
C ILE A 119 24.73 -3.68 3.14
N ASP A 120 25.90 -4.10 2.65
CA ASP A 120 26.65 -5.22 3.25
C ASP A 120 27.05 -4.91 4.70
N ARG A 121 27.48 -3.67 4.99
CA ARG A 121 27.80 -3.21 6.35
C ARG A 121 26.56 -3.25 7.24
N PHE A 122 25.40 -2.79 6.75
CA PHE A 122 24.14 -2.81 7.48
C PHE A 122 23.70 -4.22 7.86
N ASN A 123 23.71 -5.14 6.89
CA ASN A 123 23.34 -6.53 7.14
C ASN A 123 24.28 -7.20 8.15
N LYS A 124 25.59 -6.94 8.05
CA LYS A 124 26.57 -7.42 9.04
C LYS A 124 26.34 -6.82 10.44
N ALA A 125 26.01 -5.54 10.53
CA ALA A 125 25.72 -4.90 11.81
C ALA A 125 24.41 -5.42 12.43
N PHE A 126 23.38 -5.64 11.62
CA PHE A 126 22.11 -6.20 12.06
C PHE A 126 22.28 -7.62 12.62
N ASN A 127 23.07 -8.47 11.95
CA ASN A 127 23.38 -9.82 12.42
C ASN A 127 24.23 -9.87 13.71
N LYS A 128 24.78 -8.74 14.16
CA LYS A 128 25.48 -8.64 15.46
C LYS A 128 24.57 -8.20 16.61
N LEU A 129 23.36 -7.72 16.29
CA LEU A 129 22.43 -7.19 17.28
C LEU A 129 21.71 -8.30 18.06
N PHE A 130 21.69 -9.52 17.51
CA PHE A 130 21.07 -10.73 18.05
C PHE A 130 21.94 -11.95 17.75
#